data_AF-A0A6P0PUF3-F1
#
_entry.id   AF-A0A6P0PUF3-F1
#
_cell.length_a   1.000
_cell.length_b   1.000
_cell.length_c   1.000
_cell.angle_alpha   90.00
_cell.angle_beta   90.00
_cell.angle_gamma   90.00
#
_symmetry.space_group_name_H-M   'P 1'
#
loop_
_entity.id
_entity.type
_entity.pdbx_description
1 polymer ?
#
loop_
_entity_poly.entity_id
_entity_poly.type
_entity_poly.pdbx_seq_one_letter_code
_entity_poly.pdbx_strand_id
1 'polypeptide(L)'
;MNIFLIGYYGYGNIGDDLFVKQLTDYFARKKNVKKIFICCQTNYYQGLSHKVVFFRNAQLSKLKRTLLLFKSDCIAWGGGTLNLQDRPRNLSRMQALSKLMGKRFCFLGVGLESVKSEKKKKIADI
;
A
#
# COMPACT_ATOMS: atom_id res chain seq x y z
N MET A 1 14.95 -5.05 -9.36
CA MET A 1 13.58 -5.16 -8.86
C MET A 1 12.87 -3.83 -9.02
N ASN A 2 11.73 -3.84 -9.70
CA ASN A 2 10.77 -2.74 -9.77
C ASN A 2 9.66 -3.00 -8.75
N ILE A 3 9.38 -2.01 -7.91
CA ILE A 3 8.34 -2.09 -6.87
C ILE A 3 7.17 -1.22 -7.30
N PHE A 4 5.96 -1.75 -7.23
CA PHE A 4 4.74 -0.99 -7.37
C PHE A 4 4.06 -0.85 -6.00
N LEU A 5 4.05 0.37 -5.47
CA LEU A 5 3.51 0.70 -4.17
C LEU A 5 2.13 1.36 -4.33
N ILE A 6 1.14 0.76 -3.67
CA ILE A 6 -0.26 1.20 -3.67
C ILE A 6 -0.75 1.32 -2.24
N GLY A 7 -1.61 2.29 -1.97
CA GLY A 7 -2.07 2.60 -0.61
C GLY A 7 -2.79 3.94 -0.53
N TYR A 8 -3.05 4.37 0.70
CA TYR A 8 -3.66 5.66 1.00
C TYR A 8 -2.61 6.78 1.06
N TYR A 9 -1.98 7.08 -0.08
CA TYR A 9 -0.88 8.05 -0.14
C TYR A 9 -1.32 9.38 -0.76
N GLY A 10 -0.78 10.49 -0.29
CA GLY A 10 -1.00 11.82 -0.85
C GLY A 10 -2.32 12.47 -0.41
N TYR A 11 -2.89 12.00 0.70
CA TYR A 11 -4.14 12.51 1.29
C TYR A 11 -3.92 13.48 2.47
N GLY A 12 -2.67 13.82 2.80
CA GLY A 12 -2.33 14.68 3.94
C GLY A 12 -2.37 13.97 5.30
N ASN A 13 -2.43 12.63 5.32
CA ASN A 13 -2.31 11.87 6.55
C ASN A 13 -0.83 11.76 6.94
N ILE A 14 -0.45 12.42 8.03
CA ILE A 14 0.95 12.50 8.49
C ILE A 14 1.55 11.10 8.73
N GLY A 15 0.77 10.16 9.25
CA GLY A 15 1.23 8.79 9.50
C GLY A 15 1.57 8.05 8.21
N ASP A 16 0.65 8.05 7.24
CA ASP A 16 0.87 7.43 5.94
C ASP A 16 1.99 8.15 5.15
N ASP A 17 2.11 9.47 5.28
CA ASP A 17 3.14 10.27 4.60
C ASP A 17 4.54 9.98 5.14
N LEU A 18 4.67 9.89 6.47
CA LEU A 18 5.92 9.47 7.11
C LEU A 18 6.28 8.04 6.72
N PHE A 19 5.27 7.15 6.69
CA PHE A 19 5.43 5.78 6.24
C PHE A 19 5.96 5.70 4.79
N VAL A 20 5.36 6.43 3.86
CA VAL A 20 5.82 6.51 2.45
C VAL A 20 7.25 7.04 2.38
N LYS A 21 7.56 8.11 3.11
CA LYS A 21 8.90 8.68 3.12
C LYS A 21 9.95 7.67 3.58
N GLN A 22 9.73 7.02 4.72
CA GLN A 22 10.67 6.03 5.27
C GLN A 22 10.84 4.83 4.33
N LEU A 23 9.74 4.35 3.76
CA LEU A 23 9.76 3.21 2.86
C LEU A 23 10.52 3.52 1.56
N THR A 24 10.29 4.70 0.99
CA THR A 24 10.99 5.14 -0.22
C THR A 24 12.47 5.38 0.02
N ASP A 25 12.84 6.02 1.13
CA ASP A 25 14.24 6.22 1.52
C ASP A 25 14.97 4.88 1.74
N TYR A 26 14.31 3.92 2.41
CA TYR A 26 14.84 2.58 2.60
C TYR A 26 15.12 1.87 1.27
N PHE A 27 14.12 1.79 0.39
CA PHE A 27 14.26 1.06 -0.87
C PHE A 27 15.16 1.77 -1.88
N ALA A 28 15.20 3.10 -1.90
CA ALA A 28 16.09 3.87 -2.78
C ALA A 28 17.57 3.52 -2.54
N ARG A 29 17.95 3.26 -1.28
CA ARG A 29 19.32 2.86 -0.89
C ARG A 29 19.67 1.43 -1.28
N LYS A 30 18.72 0.59 -1.68
CA LYS A 30 18.99 -0.80 -2.04
C LYS A 30 19.49 -0.92 -3.49
N LYS A 31 20.65 -1.59 -3.68
CA LYS A 31 21.27 -1.80 -5.00
C LYS A 31 20.39 -2.62 -5.95
N ASN A 32 19.66 -3.60 -5.42
CA ASN A 32 18.78 -4.46 -6.21
C ASN A 32 17.42 -3.81 -6.55
N VAL A 33 17.09 -2.64 -5.98
CA VAL A 33 15.89 -1.85 -6.34
C VAL A 33 16.26 -0.87 -7.45
N LYS A 34 15.58 -1.00 -8.58
CA LYS A 34 15.77 -0.18 -9.80
C LYS A 34 14.80 1.00 -9.82
N LYS A 35 13.51 0.71 -9.66
CA LYS A 35 12.43 1.73 -9.64
C LYS A 35 11.37 1.41 -8.60
N ILE A 36 10.77 2.46 -8.07
CA ILE A 36 9.64 2.43 -7.14
C ILE A 36 8.56 3.31 -7.74
N PHE A 37 7.45 2.71 -8.14
CA PHE A 37 6.30 3.40 -8.70
C PHE A 37 5.25 3.56 -7.61
N ILE A 38 4.80 4.79 -7.34
CA ILE A 38 3.89 5.08 -6.23
C ILE A 38 2.64 5.74 -6.77
N CYS A 39 1.49 5.14 -6.49
CA CYS A 39 0.19 5.76 -6.75
C CYS A 39 -0.24 6.60 -5.55
N CYS A 40 -0.45 7.90 -5.76
CA CYS A 40 -0.86 8.85 -4.72
C CYS A 40 -2.02 9.72 -5.19
N GLN A 41 -2.79 10.29 -4.28
CA GLN A 41 -3.84 11.26 -4.60
C GLN A 41 -3.20 12.58 -5.07
N THR A 42 -2.35 13.16 -4.22
CA THR A 42 -1.58 14.37 -4.50
C THR A 42 -0.09 14.06 -4.44
N ASN A 43 0.70 14.65 -5.34
CA ASN A 43 2.15 14.53 -5.32
C ASN A 43 2.78 15.79 -4.71
N TYR A 44 2.87 15.83 -3.38
CA TYR A 44 3.58 16.87 -2.63
C TYR A 44 4.88 16.35 -1.98
N TYR A 45 5.27 15.11 -2.23
CA TYR A 45 6.47 14.51 -1.64
C TYR A 45 7.72 15.15 -2.25
N GLN A 46 8.50 15.87 -1.44
CA GLN A 46 9.74 16.53 -1.85
C GLN A 46 10.95 15.58 -1.74
N GLY A 47 11.95 15.78 -2.60
CA GLY A 47 13.32 15.29 -2.38
C GLY A 47 13.51 13.77 -2.47
N LEU A 48 13.05 13.15 -3.56
CA LEU A 48 13.12 11.70 -3.70
C LEU A 48 14.13 11.27 -4.76
N SER A 49 14.85 10.17 -4.44
CA SER A 49 15.83 9.54 -5.32
C SER A 49 15.28 9.38 -6.74
N HIS A 50 16.16 9.43 -7.75
CA HIS A 50 15.84 9.12 -9.16
C HIS A 50 15.18 7.74 -9.36
N LYS A 51 15.21 6.87 -8.35
CA LYS A 51 14.51 5.58 -8.34
C LYS A 51 13.02 5.69 -8.08
N VAL A 52 12.54 6.76 -7.46
CA VAL A 52 11.14 6.94 -7.04
C VAL A 52 10.38 7.74 -8.08
N VAL A 53 9.20 7.26 -8.47
CA VAL A 53 8.32 7.94 -9.42
C VAL A 53 6.89 7.93 -8.87
N PHE A 54 6.32 9.13 -8.72
CA PHE A 54 4.94 9.30 -8.28
C PHE A 54 4.01 9.44 -9.46
N PHE A 55 2.87 8.78 -9.36
CA PHE A 55 1.76 8.93 -10.26
C PHE A 55 0.54 9.39 -9.48
N ARG A 56 -0.07 10.51 -9.90
CA ARG A 56 -1.36 10.95 -9.36
C ARG A 56 -2.45 10.02 -9.85
N ASN A 57 -3.25 9.46 -8.95
CA ASN A 57 -4.34 8.53 -9.26
C ASN A 57 -5.31 9.11 -10.28
N ALA A 58 -5.66 10.40 -10.16
CA ALA A 58 -6.55 11.09 -11.09
C ALA A 58 -6.02 11.15 -12.54
N GLN A 59 -4.70 11.07 -12.73
CA GLN A 59 -4.04 11.16 -14.04
C GLN A 59 -3.69 9.78 -14.63
N LEU A 60 -3.89 8.72 -13.86
CA LEU A 60 -3.48 7.38 -14.21
C LEU A 60 -4.65 6.62 -14.86
N SER A 61 -4.66 6.54 -16.19
CA SER A 61 -5.63 5.71 -16.89
C SER A 61 -5.51 4.23 -16.48
N LYS A 62 -6.60 3.47 -16.65
CA LYS A 62 -6.62 2.02 -16.36
C LYS A 62 -5.47 1.29 -17.08
N LEU A 63 -5.24 1.63 -18.35
CA LEU A 63 -4.15 1.05 -19.15
C LEU A 63 -2.76 1.36 -18.55
N LYS A 64 -2.51 2.61 -18.15
CA LYS A 64 -1.24 3.00 -17.51
C LYS A 64 -1.03 2.23 -16.20
N ARG A 65 -2.09 2.07 -15.39
CA ARG A 65 -2.03 1.30 -14.14
C ARG A 65 -1.68 -0.17 -14.39
N THR A 66 -2.33 -0.78 -15.38
CA THR A 66 -2.04 -2.16 -15.80
C THR A 66 -0.60 -2.29 -16.30
N LEU A 67 -0.10 -1.33 -17.09
CA LEU A 67 1.28 -1.34 -17.56
C LEU A 67 2.29 -1.24 -16.39
N LEU A 68 2.02 -0.40 -15.39
CA LEU A 68 2.85 -0.31 -14.19
C LEU A 68 2.86 -1.63 -13.41
N LEU A 69 1.70 -2.28 -13.27
CA LEU A 69 1.58 -3.60 -12.67
C LEU A 69 2.45 -4.63 -13.41
N PHE A 70 2.36 -4.70 -14.74
CA PHE A 70 3.18 -5.60 -15.55
C PHE A 70 4.68 -5.33 -15.43
N LYS A 71 5.09 -4.05 -15.43
CA LYS A 71 6.49 -3.62 -15.27
C LYS A 71 7.09 -3.88 -13.88
N SER A 72 6.25 -4.12 -12.88
CA SER A 72 6.68 -4.37 -11.50
C SER A 72 7.04 -5.83 -11.27
N ASP A 73 8.08 -6.08 -10.47
CA ASP A 73 8.44 -7.43 -10.01
C ASP A 73 7.76 -7.76 -8.67
N CYS A 74 7.45 -6.71 -7.90
CA CYS A 74 6.83 -6.77 -6.59
C CYS A 74 5.73 -5.72 -6.45
N ILE A 75 4.59 -6.13 -5.89
CA ILE A 75 3.47 -5.27 -5.54
C ILE A 75 3.43 -5.14 -4.02
N ALA A 76 3.57 -3.92 -3.54
CA ALA A 76 3.50 -3.57 -2.14
C ALA A 76 2.20 -2.80 -1.86
N TRP A 77 1.31 -3.39 -1.08
CA TRP A 77 0.12 -2.74 -0.60
C TRP A 77 0.39 -2.16 0.78
N GLY A 78 0.48 -0.85 0.92
CA GLY A 78 0.79 -0.22 2.19
C GLY A 78 -0.27 0.75 2.69
N GLY A 79 -0.07 1.16 3.95
CA GLY A 79 -0.98 2.05 4.69
C GLY A 79 -2.11 1.31 5.40
N GLY A 80 -2.65 1.99 6.42
CA GLY A 80 -3.82 1.57 7.18
C GLY A 80 -3.64 0.38 8.13
N THR A 81 -4.71 0.10 8.86
CA THR A 81 -4.87 -1.05 9.74
C THR A 81 -5.73 -2.09 9.03
N LEU A 82 -5.28 -3.35 9.02
CA LEU A 82 -6.09 -4.46 8.53
C LEU A 82 -6.90 -5.04 9.70
N ASN A 83 -8.21 -4.86 9.66
CA ASN A 83 -9.12 -5.58 10.55
C ASN A 83 -9.24 -7.04 10.06
N LEU A 84 -8.93 -8.00 10.93
CA LEU A 84 -8.95 -9.42 10.60
C LEU A 84 -10.36 -9.98 10.37
N GLN A 85 -11.40 -9.28 10.85
CA GLN A 85 -12.79 -9.65 10.58
C GLN A 85 -13.26 -9.15 9.22
N ASP A 86 -12.60 -8.13 8.67
CA ASP A 86 -12.92 -7.58 7.36
C ASP A 86 -12.32 -8.41 6.23
N ARG A 87 -13.05 -8.50 5.13
CA ARG A 87 -12.57 -9.10 3.87
C ARG A 87 -12.36 -7.99 2.84
N PRO A 88 -11.22 -7.27 2.88
CA PRO A 88 -10.95 -6.18 1.95
C PRO A 88 -10.82 -6.69 0.52
N ARG A 89 -11.93 -6.62 -0.24
CA ARG A 89 -12.04 -7.18 -1.59
C ARG A 89 -10.90 -6.74 -2.51
N ASN A 90 -10.49 -5.48 -2.43
CA ASN A 90 -9.45 -4.94 -3.31
C ASN A 90 -8.06 -5.50 -2.98
N LEU A 91 -7.74 -5.64 -1.68
CA LEU A 91 -6.49 -6.26 -1.23
C LEU A 91 -6.42 -7.72 -1.67
N SER A 92 -7.48 -8.50 -1.39
CA SER A 92 -7.55 -9.92 -1.77
C SER A 92 -7.49 -10.11 -3.29
N ARG A 93 -8.17 -9.27 -4.08
CA ARG A 93 -8.09 -9.29 -5.55
C ARG A 93 -6.67 -9.01 -6.03
N MET A 94 -5.99 -8.03 -5.44
CA MET A 94 -4.62 -7.70 -5.83
C MET A 94 -3.64 -8.81 -5.47
N GLN A 95 -3.81 -9.45 -4.31
CA GLN A 95 -3.04 -10.61 -3.91
C GLN A 95 -3.26 -11.77 -4.88
N ALA A 96 -4.50 -12.11 -5.22
CA ALA A 96 -4.80 -13.16 -6.19
C ALA A 96 -4.20 -12.84 -7.57
N LEU A 97 -4.34 -11.60 -8.04
CA LEU A 97 -3.77 -11.14 -9.31
C LEU A 97 -2.23 -11.23 -9.32
N SER A 98 -1.57 -10.79 -8.24
CA SER A 98 -0.12 -10.89 -8.12
C SER A 98 0.37 -12.34 -8.17
N LYS A 99 -0.35 -13.26 -7.52
CA LYS A 99 -0.05 -14.70 -7.55
C LYS A 99 -0.20 -15.26 -8.96
N LEU A 100 -1.28 -14.91 -9.65
CA LEU A 100 -1.52 -15.32 -11.03
C LEU A 100 -0.42 -14.82 -11.99
N MET A 101 0.10 -13.61 -11.77
CA MET A 101 1.16 -13.03 -12.58
C MET A 101 2.58 -13.49 -12.18
N GLY A 102 2.73 -14.39 -11.19
CA GLY A 102 4.04 -14.80 -10.66
C GLY A 102 4.82 -13.67 -9.97
N LYS A 103 4.13 -12.61 -9.52
CA LYS A 103 4.75 -11.44 -8.87
C LYS A 103 4.79 -11.62 -7.35
N ARG A 104 5.78 -11.00 -6.72
CA ARG A 104 5.83 -10.95 -5.24
C ARG A 104 4.78 -9.98 -4.73
N PHE A 105 4.10 -10.33 -3.65
CA PHE A 105 3.13 -9.47 -2.99
C PHE A 105 3.51 -9.27 -1.53
N CYS A 106 3.48 -8.03 -1.07
CA CYS A 106 3.62 -7.72 0.35
C CYS A 106 2.51 -6.77 0.79
N PHE A 107 1.97 -7.05 1.97
CA PHE A 107 1.13 -6.11 2.71
C PHE A 107 2.01 -5.41 3.75
N LEU A 108 1.96 -4.08 3.77
CA LEU A 108 2.72 -3.22 4.66
C LEU A 108 1.74 -2.37 5.46
N GLY A 109 1.02 -3.02 6.36
CA GLY A 109 0.08 -2.36 7.27
C GLY A 109 0.79 -1.77 8.49
N VAL A 110 0.15 -0.76 9.08
CA VAL A 110 0.60 -0.12 10.34
C VAL A 110 0.00 -0.83 11.57
N GLY A 111 -1.09 -1.59 11.38
CA GLY A 111 -1.72 -2.38 12.42
C GLY A 111 -2.47 -3.60 11.90
N LEU A 112 -2.62 -4.60 12.78
CA LEU A 112 -3.55 -5.72 12.63
C LEU A 112 -4.53 -5.66 13.81
N GLU A 113 -5.79 -5.38 13.54
CA GLU A 113 -6.81 -5.30 14.60
C GLU A 113 -7.66 -6.58 14.63
N SER A 114 -7.86 -7.08 15.85
CA SER A 114 -8.82 -8.11 16.21
C SER A 114 -9.62 -7.57 17.39
N VAL A 115 -10.65 -6.75 17.13
CA VAL A 115 -11.55 -6.34 18.21
C VAL A 115 -12.57 -7.45 18.44
N LYS A 116 -12.30 -8.33 19.41
CA LYS A 116 -13.38 -9.10 20.03
C LYS A 116 -14.12 -8.13 20.94
N SER A 117 -15.34 -7.76 20.57
CA SER A 117 -16.26 -7.09 21.48
C SER A 117 -16.44 -7.99 22.70
N GLU A 118 -16.04 -7.53 23.88
CA GLU A 118 -16.53 -8.12 25.11
C GLU A 118 -18.06 -8.04 25.06
N LYS A 119 -18.73 -9.18 25.19
CA LYS A 119 -20.18 -9.20 25.41
C LYS A 119 -20.41 -8.48 26.74
N LYS A 120 -21.02 -7.29 26.72
CA LYS A 120 -21.61 -6.70 27.92
C LYS A 120 -22.50 -7.77 28.55
N LYS A 121 -22.09 -8.34 29.69
CA LYS A 121 -22.99 -9.12 30.54
C LYS A 121 -24.17 -8.20 30.84
N LYS A 122 -25.38 -8.62 30.46
CA LYS A 122 -26.59 -8.05 31.05
C LYS A 122 -26.42 -8.23 32.55
N ILE A 123 -26.22 -7.13 33.27
CA ILE A 123 -26.44 -7.09 34.70
C ILE A 123 -27.92 -7.45 34.83
N ALA A 124 -28.20 -8.58 35.49
CA ALA A 124 -29.57 -8.95 35.80
C ALA A 124 -30.12 -7.87 36.74
N ASP A 125 -31.19 -7.21 36.31
CA ASP A 125 -31.95 -6.30 37.16
C ASP A 125 -32.40 -7.07 38.41
N ILE A 126 -32.10 -6.52 39.59
CA ILE A 126 -32.56 -6.96 40.91
C ILE A 126 -33.99 -6.44 41.11
#